data_AF-A0A812K8F7-F1
#
_entry.id   AF-A0A812K8F7-F1
#
_cell.length_a   1.000
_cell.length_b   1.000
_cell.length_c   1.000
_cell.angle_alpha   90.00
_cell.angle_beta   90.00
_cell.angle_gamma   90.00
#
_symmetry.space_group_name_H-M   'P 1'
#
loop_
_entity.id
_entity.type
_entity.pdbx_description
1 polymer ?
#
loop_
_entity_poly.entity_id
_entity_poly.type
_entity_poly.pdbx_seq_one_letter_code
_entity_poly.pdbx_strand_id
1 'polypeptide(L)'
;MRFWRHDAVGARRHPERFGELLDSAFESTVLEVSAVAVAPPSVCPAQGFEDARAAIYSAETVQWQECRVHGCSCLVPHVDFDMSGLPCVDNSQMKQCNGARQFEEGPTGPLFCVWALRLRRYHIPLAVLENTPATRIAAIDCRTHILDKLLGDLYNVYPLRVEPADVGHSGVSRTRLYVIVVIKTARKLADPVQLFHSVADHVRTRFQTKPRDYLIAGDLEVQFEAFATASLPACKCAARVPFRSNVLDLSYLLTDREARAVQQLNQLYSMRTGQRPESNPDLCYFLGDDPSFTVNWSAVSNRVPVLRRNAGKLWFPAERRWMTSAEKLLILQARPREATCVCGCRVSLCAFRSVFAWLFGCLLHFGFPRGFVYSRI
;
A
#
# COMPACT_ATOMS: atom_id res chain seq x y z
N MET A 1 -20.46 -42.45 32.87
CA MET A 1 -21.42 -41.33 32.96
C MET A 1 -21.33 -40.51 31.67
N ARG A 2 -22.43 -40.54 30.92
CA ARG A 2 -22.84 -39.75 29.72
C ARG A 2 -21.78 -39.40 28.66
N PHE A 3 -21.62 -40.36 27.74
CA PHE A 3 -21.42 -40.14 26.30
C PHE A 3 -22.67 -39.50 25.68
N TRP A 4 -22.51 -38.61 24.69
CA TRP A 4 -23.47 -38.43 23.57
C TRP A 4 -22.71 -38.11 22.28
N ARG A 5 -23.11 -38.82 21.21
CA ARG A 5 -22.71 -38.69 19.79
C ARG A 5 -23.69 -37.76 19.04
N HIS A 6 -23.33 -37.47 17.78
CA HIS A 6 -24.16 -37.07 16.61
C HIS A 6 -24.57 -35.58 16.57
N ASP A 7 -24.46 -34.82 15.47
CA ASP A 7 -24.68 -35.16 14.06
C ASP A 7 -23.76 -34.47 13.04
N ALA A 8 -23.46 -35.20 11.97
CA ALA A 8 -22.96 -34.67 10.71
C ALA A 8 -24.17 -34.31 9.83
N VAL A 9 -24.39 -33.01 9.58
CA VAL A 9 -25.35 -32.54 8.59
C VAL A 9 -24.61 -32.19 7.31
N GLY A 10 -24.88 -32.97 6.27
CA GLY A 10 -24.40 -32.72 4.91
C GLY A 10 -25.07 -31.49 4.31
N ALA A 11 -24.26 -30.51 3.91
CA ALA A 11 -24.67 -29.43 3.02
C ALA A 11 -24.04 -29.66 1.64
N ARG A 12 -24.90 -29.93 0.65
CA ARG A 12 -24.55 -29.99 -0.77
C ARG A 12 -24.00 -28.62 -1.20
N ARG A 13 -22.77 -28.58 -1.72
CA ARG A 13 -22.20 -27.36 -2.31
C ARG A 13 -22.56 -27.32 -3.81
N HIS A 14 -23.40 -26.37 -4.19
CA HIS A 14 -23.60 -25.96 -5.58
C HIS A 14 -22.37 -25.16 -6.07
N PRO A 15 -21.84 -25.41 -7.28
CA PRO A 15 -20.60 -24.79 -7.77
C PRO A 15 -20.81 -23.50 -8.59
N GLU A 16 -21.84 -22.69 -8.32
CA GLU A 16 -22.23 -21.60 -9.25
C GLU A 16 -22.03 -20.16 -8.77
N ARG A 17 -21.32 -19.89 -7.66
CA ARG A 17 -21.14 -18.49 -7.17
C ARG A 17 -19.72 -18.12 -6.75
N PHE A 18 -18.72 -18.52 -7.54
CA PHE A 18 -17.35 -18.04 -7.32
C PHE A 18 -17.02 -16.76 -8.12
N GLY A 19 -17.78 -16.46 -9.18
CA GLY A 19 -17.58 -15.25 -10.00
C GLY A 19 -17.96 -13.94 -9.30
N GLU A 20 -19.02 -13.94 -8.48
CA GLU A 20 -19.53 -12.74 -7.80
C GLU A 20 -18.66 -12.28 -6.59
N LEU A 21 -17.78 -13.15 -6.08
CA LEU A 21 -16.93 -12.86 -4.93
C LEU A 21 -15.66 -12.07 -5.29
N LEU A 22 -15.25 -12.06 -6.57
CA LEU A 22 -14.08 -11.32 -7.02
C LEU A 22 -14.42 -9.90 -7.49
N ASP A 23 -15.63 -9.69 -8.03
CA ASP A 23 -16.08 -8.35 -8.44
C ASP A 23 -16.45 -7.45 -7.24
N SER A 24 -16.94 -8.03 -6.13
CA SER A 24 -17.20 -7.26 -4.89
C SER A 24 -15.94 -6.86 -4.11
N ALA A 25 -14.77 -7.45 -4.43
CA ALA A 25 -13.51 -7.09 -3.80
C ALA A 25 -12.82 -5.87 -4.45
N PHE A 26 -13.29 -5.43 -5.63
CA PHE A 26 -12.64 -4.38 -6.43
C PHE A 26 -13.48 -3.11 -6.63
N GLU A 27 -14.78 -3.12 -6.30
CA GLU A 27 -15.54 -1.88 -6.18
C GLU A 27 -15.09 -1.11 -4.94
N SER A 28 -14.23 -0.12 -5.17
CA SER A 28 -13.91 0.90 -4.18
C SER A 28 -15.17 1.71 -3.89
N THR A 29 -15.96 1.27 -2.94
CA THR A 29 -16.83 2.17 -2.22
C THR A 29 -15.91 3.15 -1.50
N VAL A 30 -15.98 4.43 -1.89
CA VAL A 30 -15.70 5.53 -0.96
C VAL A 30 -16.78 5.43 0.10
N LEU A 31 -16.63 4.45 1.00
CA LEU A 31 -17.53 4.23 2.12
C LEU A 31 -17.09 5.20 3.19
N GLU A 32 -17.98 6.14 3.46
CA GLU A 32 -18.01 6.94 4.67
C GLU A 32 -17.51 6.08 5.83
N VAL A 33 -16.47 6.56 6.49
CA VAL A 33 -16.13 6.11 7.83
C VAL A 33 -17.29 6.60 8.69
N SER A 34 -18.38 5.83 8.73
CA SER A 34 -19.23 5.81 9.92
C SER A 34 -18.35 5.18 10.99
N ALA A 35 -17.56 6.02 11.65
CA ALA A 35 -17.53 5.92 13.09
C ALA A 35 -18.99 5.96 13.53
N VAL A 36 -19.36 5.23 14.59
CA VAL A 36 -20.45 5.68 15.45
C VAL A 36 -20.04 7.07 15.94
N ALA A 37 -20.34 8.04 15.10
CA ALA A 37 -20.36 9.42 15.42
C ALA A 37 -21.48 9.50 16.47
N VAL A 38 -21.10 9.79 17.71
CA VAL A 38 -21.66 11.03 18.25
C VAL A 38 -21.52 12.01 17.09
N ALA A 39 -22.62 12.30 16.37
CA ALA A 39 -22.60 13.19 15.22
C ALA A 39 -21.66 14.32 15.61
N PRO A 40 -20.48 14.48 14.96
CA PRO A 40 -19.47 15.40 15.46
C PRO A 40 -20.22 16.71 15.65
N PRO A 41 -20.35 17.21 16.90
CA PRO A 41 -21.36 18.19 17.27
C PRO A 41 -21.27 19.29 16.23
N SER A 42 -22.30 19.41 15.36
CA SER A 42 -22.25 20.07 14.05
C SER A 42 -21.05 21.00 13.96
N VAL A 43 -19.89 20.47 13.56
CA VAL A 43 -18.64 21.20 13.74
C VAL A 43 -18.77 22.39 12.83
N CYS A 44 -18.92 23.59 13.42
CA CYS A 44 -19.09 24.82 12.67
C CYS A 44 -18.00 24.85 11.59
N PRO A 45 -18.37 24.99 10.31
CA PRO A 45 -17.39 25.03 9.26
C PRO A 45 -16.48 26.25 9.51
N ALA A 46 -15.19 25.96 9.63
CA ALA A 46 -14.07 26.88 9.81
C ALA A 46 -13.83 27.44 11.23
N GLN A 47 -12.98 26.73 11.95
CA GLN A 47 -12.19 27.29 13.06
C GLN A 47 -10.68 26.93 12.95
N GLY A 48 -10.27 26.28 11.86
CA GLY A 48 -8.85 25.98 11.58
C GLY A 48 -8.28 24.79 12.39
N PHE A 49 -7.05 24.41 12.10
CA PHE A 49 -6.42 23.20 12.69
C PHE A 49 -6.32 23.27 14.22
N GLU A 50 -5.98 24.44 14.78
CA GLU A 50 -5.79 24.59 16.23
C GLU A 50 -7.09 24.46 17.02
N ASP A 51 -8.19 24.98 16.50
CA ASP A 51 -9.49 24.85 17.18
C ASP A 51 -10.01 23.41 17.07
N ALA A 52 -9.80 22.74 15.92
CA ALA A 52 -10.10 21.32 15.79
C ALA A 52 -9.27 20.48 16.79
N ARG A 53 -7.98 20.81 16.95
CA ARG A 53 -7.11 20.20 17.95
C ARG A 53 -7.63 20.44 19.36
N ALA A 54 -7.99 21.66 19.72
CA ALA A 54 -8.52 22.01 21.04
C ALA A 54 -9.83 21.24 21.33
N ALA A 55 -10.76 21.21 20.37
CA ALA A 55 -12.00 20.45 20.47
C ALA A 55 -11.72 18.95 20.71
N ILE A 56 -10.83 18.34 19.93
CA ILE A 56 -10.46 16.93 20.07
C ILE A 56 -9.83 16.64 21.44
N TYR A 57 -8.94 17.51 21.91
CA TYR A 57 -8.25 17.32 23.19
C TYR A 57 -9.17 17.55 24.40
N SER A 58 -10.24 18.33 24.23
CA SER A 58 -11.28 18.54 25.25
C SER A 58 -12.37 17.46 25.25
N ALA A 59 -12.47 16.69 24.16
CA ALA A 59 -13.50 15.67 24.02
C ALA A 59 -13.27 14.50 25.00
N GLU A 60 -14.37 13.96 25.53
CA GLU A 60 -14.32 12.73 26.31
C GLU A 60 -13.92 11.57 25.39
N THR A 61 -12.83 10.87 25.71
CA THR A 61 -12.42 9.75 24.89
C THR A 61 -13.29 8.54 25.20
N VAL A 62 -13.87 7.97 24.16
CA VAL A 62 -14.48 6.65 24.25
C VAL A 62 -13.41 5.57 24.28
N GLN A 63 -13.52 4.67 25.26
CA GLN A 63 -12.69 3.46 25.32
C GLN A 63 -13.14 2.39 24.33
N TRP A 64 -14.20 2.63 23.57
CA TRP A 64 -14.82 1.68 22.66
C TRP A 64 -14.79 2.22 21.24
N GLN A 65 -14.49 1.35 20.27
CA GLN A 65 -14.46 1.67 18.85
C GLN A 65 -15.23 0.61 18.05
N GLU A 66 -15.85 1.02 16.96
CA GLU A 66 -16.47 0.06 16.04
C GLU A 66 -15.40 -0.84 15.42
N CYS A 67 -15.52 -2.13 15.65
CA CYS A 67 -14.57 -3.12 15.17
C CYS A 67 -15.15 -3.83 13.96
N ARG A 68 -14.51 -3.67 12.79
CA ARG A 68 -14.92 -4.39 11.57
C ARG A 68 -14.81 -5.91 11.68
N VAL A 69 -13.91 -6.42 12.54
CA VAL A 69 -13.74 -7.87 12.72
C VAL A 69 -14.92 -8.48 13.47
N HIS A 70 -15.45 -7.79 14.48
CA HIS A 70 -16.56 -8.29 15.30
C HIS A 70 -17.92 -7.73 14.88
N GLY A 71 -17.97 -6.70 14.04
CA GLY A 71 -19.20 -6.03 13.64
C GLY A 71 -19.91 -5.32 14.81
N CYS A 72 -19.17 -4.95 15.87
CA CYS A 72 -19.71 -4.33 17.07
C CYS A 72 -18.71 -3.36 17.72
N SER A 73 -19.16 -2.60 18.72
CA SER A 73 -18.30 -1.73 19.53
C SER A 73 -17.40 -2.56 20.45
N CYS A 74 -16.09 -2.45 20.27
CA CYS A 74 -15.07 -3.19 21.01
C CYS A 74 -14.20 -2.26 21.83
N LEU A 75 -13.78 -2.72 23.01
CA LEU A 75 -12.81 -2.02 23.83
C LEU A 75 -11.50 -1.83 23.04
N VAL A 76 -10.97 -0.61 23.04
CA VAL A 76 -9.64 -0.29 22.51
C VAL A 76 -8.62 -0.88 23.48
N PRO A 77 -7.82 -1.89 23.07
CA PRO A 77 -6.86 -2.50 23.96
C PRO A 77 -5.72 -1.54 24.29
N HIS A 78 -5.18 -1.66 25.50
CA HIS A 78 -3.87 -1.11 25.81
C HIS A 78 -2.81 -1.85 24.98
N VAL A 79 -1.91 -1.12 24.35
CA VAL A 79 -0.85 -1.66 23.49
C VAL A 79 0.48 -1.02 23.83
N ASP A 80 1.55 -1.82 23.78
CA ASP A 80 2.92 -1.31 23.93
C ASP A 80 3.49 -0.77 22.60
N PHE A 81 2.81 -1.09 21.49
CA PHE A 81 3.20 -0.72 20.14
C PHE A 81 1.98 -0.34 19.30
N ASP A 82 2.02 0.82 18.65
CA ASP A 82 1.03 1.25 17.65
C ASP A 82 1.65 1.39 16.26
N MET A 83 0.98 0.89 15.23
CA MET A 83 1.37 1.14 13.85
C MET A 83 0.14 1.63 13.08
N SER A 84 0.25 2.84 12.55
CA SER A 84 -0.86 3.53 11.90
C SER A 84 -0.45 4.05 10.52
N GLY A 85 -1.42 4.15 9.61
CA GLY A 85 -1.24 4.76 8.29
C GLY A 85 -2.35 5.78 8.05
N LEU A 86 -2.11 7.04 8.43
CA LEU A 86 -3.14 8.08 8.37
C LEU A 86 -3.36 8.58 6.93
N PRO A 87 -4.61 8.75 6.49
CA PRO A 87 -4.89 9.28 5.17
C PRO A 87 -4.33 10.70 5.05
N CYS A 88 -3.78 11.02 3.88
CA CYS A 88 -3.09 12.29 3.65
C CYS A 88 -3.44 12.86 2.28
N VAL A 89 -4.71 12.74 1.89
CA VAL A 89 -5.22 13.16 0.57
C VAL A 89 -5.05 14.66 0.36
N ASP A 90 -5.09 15.44 1.44
CA ASP A 90 -4.94 16.90 1.43
C ASP A 90 -3.55 17.39 1.04
N ASN A 91 -2.58 16.48 1.12
CA ASN A 91 -1.17 16.71 0.79
C ASN A 91 -0.76 16.10 -0.54
N SER A 92 -1.69 15.46 -1.25
CA SER A 92 -1.38 14.86 -2.54
C SER A 92 -1.11 15.92 -3.61
N GLN A 93 -0.19 15.64 -4.54
CA GLN A 93 0.02 16.48 -5.72
C GLN A 93 -1.24 16.61 -6.58
N MET A 94 -2.11 15.59 -6.56
CA MET A 94 -3.35 15.61 -7.34
C MET A 94 -4.28 16.76 -6.93
N LYS A 95 -4.25 17.19 -5.65
CA LYS A 95 -4.96 18.39 -5.22
C LYS A 95 -4.38 19.68 -5.79
N GLN A 96 -3.09 19.75 -6.15
CA GLN A 96 -2.51 20.98 -6.74
C GLN A 96 -3.15 21.36 -8.07
N CYS A 97 -3.67 20.38 -8.82
CA CYS A 97 -4.43 20.66 -10.04
C CYS A 97 -5.81 21.27 -9.75
N ASN A 98 -6.33 21.11 -8.52
CA ASN A 98 -7.67 21.52 -8.10
C ASN A 98 -7.68 22.58 -6.98
N GLY A 99 -6.52 23.09 -6.55
CA GLY A 99 -6.40 24.09 -5.48
C GLY A 99 -5.07 24.05 -4.71
N ALA A 100 -4.91 24.95 -3.75
CA ALA A 100 -3.75 24.95 -2.86
C ALA A 100 -3.75 23.71 -1.94
N ARG A 101 -2.56 23.22 -1.57
CA ARG A 101 -2.44 22.17 -0.55
C ARG A 101 -2.90 22.74 0.79
N GLN A 102 -3.82 22.05 1.45
CA GLN A 102 -4.39 22.51 2.73
C GLN A 102 -3.60 22.00 3.93
N PHE A 103 -2.79 20.95 3.77
CA PHE A 103 -2.00 20.37 4.86
C PHE A 103 -2.86 20.04 6.09
N GLU A 104 -2.52 20.60 7.24
CA GLU A 104 -3.22 20.42 8.51
C GLU A 104 -4.60 21.09 8.53
N GLU A 105 -4.82 22.10 7.69
CA GLU A 105 -6.12 22.74 7.50
C GLU A 105 -7.08 21.90 6.63
N GLY A 106 -6.59 20.78 6.10
CA GLY A 106 -7.41 19.84 5.33
C GLY A 106 -8.31 18.98 6.22
N PRO A 107 -9.36 18.36 5.65
CA PRO A 107 -10.26 17.44 6.35
C PRO A 107 -9.54 16.25 7.02
N THR A 108 -8.32 15.90 6.61
CA THR A 108 -7.53 14.84 7.24
C THR A 108 -6.62 15.30 8.38
N GLY A 109 -6.42 16.61 8.57
CA GLY A 109 -5.64 17.17 9.67
C GLY A 109 -6.10 16.70 11.07
N PRO A 110 -7.41 16.74 11.38
CA PRO A 110 -7.97 16.25 12.65
C PRO A 110 -7.58 14.81 13.01
N LEU A 111 -7.32 13.93 12.03
CA LEU A 111 -6.94 12.54 12.29
C LEU A 111 -5.54 12.43 12.94
N PHE A 112 -4.63 13.36 12.65
CA PHE A 112 -3.34 13.44 13.32
C PHE A 112 -3.50 13.81 14.79
N CYS A 113 -4.45 14.72 15.10
CA CYS A 113 -4.77 15.10 16.48
C CYS A 113 -5.37 13.93 17.26
N VAL A 114 -6.30 13.17 16.67
CA VAL A 114 -6.90 11.97 17.30
C VAL A 114 -5.83 10.92 17.58
N TRP A 115 -4.96 10.63 16.59
CA TRP A 115 -3.87 9.67 16.77
C TRP A 115 -2.89 10.13 17.85
N ALA A 116 -2.48 11.40 17.85
CA ALA A 116 -1.61 11.96 18.88
C ALA A 116 -2.23 11.89 20.28
N LEU A 117 -3.51 12.28 20.41
CA LEU A 117 -4.24 12.20 21.68
C LEU A 117 -4.24 10.78 22.26
N ARG A 118 -4.45 9.76 21.40
CA ARG A 118 -4.36 8.36 21.80
C ARG A 118 -2.98 8.02 22.36
N LEU A 119 -1.90 8.38 21.66
CA LEU A 119 -0.55 8.12 22.15
C LEU A 119 -0.31 8.78 23.52
N ARG A 120 -0.66 10.06 23.66
CA ARG A 120 -0.50 10.83 24.90
C ARG A 120 -1.26 10.19 26.06
N ARG A 121 -2.54 9.84 25.84
CA ARG A 121 -3.43 9.34 26.89
C ARG A 121 -3.03 7.96 27.40
N TYR A 122 -2.63 7.08 26.50
CA TYR A 122 -2.26 5.71 26.85
C TYR A 122 -0.76 5.53 27.09
N HIS A 123 0.04 6.60 26.98
CA HIS A 123 1.50 6.57 27.10
C HIS A 123 2.14 5.44 26.30
N ILE A 124 1.63 5.20 25.08
CA ILE A 124 2.07 4.09 24.22
C ILE A 124 3.58 4.24 24.01
N PRO A 125 4.43 3.28 24.44
CA PRO A 125 5.87 3.47 24.46
C PRO A 125 6.51 3.68 23.09
N LEU A 126 6.01 2.98 22.08
CA LEU A 126 6.52 3.00 20.72
C LEU A 126 5.36 3.07 19.72
N ALA A 127 5.45 4.00 18.78
CA ALA A 127 4.51 4.08 17.67
C ALA A 127 5.25 4.30 16.34
N VAL A 128 4.65 3.84 15.25
CA VAL A 128 5.14 4.05 13.89
C VAL A 128 4.01 4.56 13.02
N LEU A 129 4.18 5.75 12.46
CA LEU A 129 3.27 6.31 11.47
C LEU A 129 3.84 6.10 10.06
N GLU A 130 3.16 5.30 9.22
CA GLU A 130 3.46 5.18 7.79
C GLU A 130 2.70 6.25 6.99
N ASN A 131 3.37 6.88 6.04
CA ASN A 131 2.73 7.80 5.12
C ASN A 131 3.51 7.92 3.79
N THR A 132 2.91 8.55 2.78
CA THR A 132 3.56 8.88 1.51
C THR A 132 4.51 10.06 1.70
N PRO A 133 5.75 10.06 1.18
CA PRO A 133 6.58 11.26 1.26
C PRO A 133 5.86 12.40 0.52
N ALA A 134 5.62 13.54 1.19
CA ALA A 134 5.20 14.72 0.44
C ALA A 134 6.37 15.15 -0.47
N THR A 135 6.07 15.81 -1.59
CA THR A 135 7.04 15.96 -2.68
C THR A 135 8.23 16.88 -2.36
N ARG A 136 9.31 16.65 -3.11
CA ARG A 136 10.76 16.91 -2.87
C ARG A 136 11.26 18.20 -2.18
N ILE A 137 10.46 19.22 -1.85
CA ILE A 137 11.01 20.53 -1.45
C ILE A 137 10.50 21.06 -0.09
N ALA A 138 9.40 20.55 0.50
CA ALA A 138 8.84 21.15 1.72
C ALA A 138 8.24 20.15 2.74
N ALA A 139 8.52 18.87 2.58
CA ALA A 139 7.63 17.81 3.05
C ALA A 139 8.07 17.03 4.28
N ILE A 140 9.39 16.89 4.48
CA ILE A 140 9.90 16.27 5.69
C ILE A 140 9.59 17.21 6.86
N ASP A 141 9.74 18.53 6.65
CA ASP A 141 9.52 19.54 7.68
C ASP A 141 8.05 19.64 8.09
N CYS A 142 7.08 19.80 7.18
CA CYS A 142 5.70 20.06 7.62
C CYS A 142 5.09 18.94 8.48
N ARG A 143 5.32 17.66 8.14
CA ARG A 143 4.71 16.57 8.92
C ARG A 143 5.46 16.25 10.20
N THR A 144 6.79 16.32 10.16
CA THR A 144 7.56 16.15 11.39
C THR A 144 7.29 17.31 12.34
N HIS A 145 7.11 18.53 11.82
CA HIS A 145 6.73 19.70 12.60
C HIS A 145 5.36 19.55 13.27
N ILE A 146 4.33 19.05 12.56
CA ILE A 146 3.02 18.78 13.18
C ILE A 146 3.16 17.75 14.31
N LEU A 147 3.88 16.65 14.06
CA LEU A 147 4.06 15.62 15.07
C LEU A 147 4.91 16.10 16.26
N ASP A 148 5.93 16.90 16.01
CA ASP A 148 6.75 17.53 17.05
C ASP A 148 5.92 18.52 17.88
N LYS A 149 5.05 19.31 17.23
CA LYS A 149 4.09 20.20 17.92
C LYS A 149 3.09 19.43 18.79
N LEU A 150 2.62 18.27 18.33
CA LEU A 150 1.60 17.46 19.02
C LEU A 150 2.17 16.54 20.10
N LEU A 151 3.39 16.04 19.91
CA LEU A 151 3.98 14.94 20.69
C LEU A 151 5.40 15.20 21.16
N GLY A 152 6.10 16.20 20.65
CA GLY A 152 7.53 16.45 20.89
C GLY A 152 7.88 16.78 22.34
N ASP A 153 6.90 17.15 23.17
CA ASP A 153 7.06 17.30 24.61
C ASP A 153 7.24 15.93 25.30
N LEU A 154 6.48 14.90 24.90
CA LEU A 154 6.45 13.57 25.52
C LEU A 154 7.27 12.51 24.77
N TYR A 155 7.48 12.69 23.47
CA TYR A 155 8.06 11.71 22.57
C TYR A 155 9.28 12.26 21.84
N ASN A 156 10.19 11.35 21.50
CA ASN A 156 11.21 11.57 20.48
C ASN A 156 10.65 11.14 19.12
N VAL A 157 10.81 12.00 18.11
CA VAL A 157 10.27 11.80 16.76
C VAL A 157 11.41 11.55 15.78
N TYR A 158 11.42 10.39 15.12
CA TYR A 158 12.47 9.96 14.19
C TYR A 158 11.86 9.72 12.79
N PRO A 159 11.94 10.68 11.87
CA PRO A 159 11.52 10.48 10.49
C PRO A 159 12.49 9.57 9.75
N LEU A 160 11.94 8.60 9.03
CA LEU A 160 12.65 7.62 8.21
C LEU A 160 12.06 7.60 6.82
N ARG A 161 12.85 8.01 5.83
CA ARG A 161 12.50 7.82 4.44
C ARG A 161 12.98 6.45 3.99
N VAL A 162 12.04 5.60 3.60
CA VAL A 162 12.29 4.22 3.20
C VAL A 162 11.95 4.07 1.73
N GLU A 163 12.90 3.57 0.94
CA GLU A 163 12.70 3.14 -0.43
C GLU A 163 12.64 1.60 -0.51
N PRO A 164 11.95 1.03 -1.53
CA PRO A 164 11.96 -0.41 -1.75
C PRO A 164 13.37 -1.01 -1.87
N ALA A 165 14.34 -0.26 -2.39
CA ALA A 165 15.74 -0.68 -2.45
C ALA A 165 16.35 -1.00 -1.07
N ASP A 166 15.87 -0.34 -0.01
CA ASP A 166 16.37 -0.47 1.36
C ASP A 166 16.04 -1.85 1.96
N VAL A 167 15.08 -2.54 1.33
CA VAL A 167 14.63 -3.88 1.68
C VAL A 167 14.87 -4.88 0.55
N GLY A 168 15.76 -4.53 -0.40
CA GLY A 168 16.20 -5.42 -1.48
C GLY A 168 15.30 -5.43 -2.72
N HIS A 169 14.30 -4.54 -2.80
CA HIS A 169 13.35 -4.43 -3.89
C HIS A 169 13.64 -3.22 -4.79
N SER A 170 14.88 -3.07 -5.27
CA SER A 170 15.31 -1.90 -6.05
C SER A 170 14.58 -1.71 -7.38
N GLY A 171 13.95 -2.75 -7.92
CA GLY A 171 13.24 -2.70 -9.20
C GLY A 171 11.83 -2.09 -9.12
N VAL A 172 11.39 -1.59 -7.96
CA VAL A 172 10.07 -0.97 -7.78
C VAL A 172 10.20 0.44 -7.21
N SER A 173 9.35 1.35 -7.70
CA SER A 173 9.23 2.69 -7.11
C SER A 173 8.09 2.71 -6.11
N ARG A 174 8.39 2.90 -4.82
CA ARG A 174 7.40 3.07 -3.76
C ARG A 174 8.01 3.66 -2.48
N THR A 175 8.53 4.88 -2.57
CA THR A 175 9.07 5.56 -1.37
C THR A 175 7.97 5.78 -0.33
N ARG A 176 8.31 5.59 0.94
CA ARG A 176 7.48 5.85 2.11
C ARG A 176 8.22 6.67 3.15
N LEU A 177 7.47 7.41 3.94
CA LEU A 177 7.92 8.07 5.15
C LEU A 177 7.34 7.28 6.32
N TYR A 178 8.21 6.72 7.13
CA TYR A 178 7.88 6.17 8.43
C TYR A 178 8.30 7.20 9.48
N VAL A 179 7.43 7.52 10.43
CA VAL A 179 7.82 8.35 11.57
C VAL A 179 7.77 7.47 12.81
N ILE A 180 8.93 7.15 13.36
CA ILE A 180 9.05 6.40 14.61
C ILE A 180 8.92 7.39 15.76
N VAL A 181 8.01 7.11 16.67
CA VAL A 181 7.66 7.95 17.81
C VAL A 181 7.91 7.13 19.07
N VAL A 182 8.84 7.56 19.92
CA VAL A 182 9.29 6.81 21.10
C VAL A 182 9.14 7.67 22.35
N ILE A 183 8.46 7.19 23.39
CA ILE A 183 8.25 7.96 24.62
C ILE A 183 9.61 8.32 25.25
N LYS A 184 9.78 9.55 25.76
CA LYS A 184 11.08 10.01 26.28
C LYS A 184 11.57 9.25 27.52
N THR A 185 10.66 8.61 28.24
CA THR A 185 10.99 7.75 29.39
C THR A 185 11.55 6.39 28.96
N ALA A 186 11.41 6.00 27.69
CA ALA A 186 11.98 4.75 27.19
C ALA A 186 13.49 4.87 27.01
N ARG A 187 14.22 3.82 27.41
CA ARG A 187 15.67 3.73 27.20
C ARG A 187 15.96 3.47 25.71
N LYS A 188 16.65 4.41 25.07
CA LYS A 188 17.18 4.24 23.70
C LYS A 188 18.43 3.35 23.72
N LEU A 189 18.36 2.18 23.07
CA LEU A 189 19.50 1.27 22.94
C LEU A 189 20.40 1.64 21.74
N ALA A 190 19.79 2.12 20.67
CA ALA A 190 20.47 2.56 19.45
C ALA A 190 19.67 3.70 18.81
N ASP A 191 20.34 4.52 18.01
CA ASP A 191 19.65 5.51 17.20
C ASP A 191 18.91 4.82 16.04
N PRO A 192 17.57 4.92 15.95
CA PRO A 192 16.80 4.16 14.95
C PRO A 192 17.14 4.57 13.51
N VAL A 193 17.58 5.82 13.29
CA VAL A 193 17.93 6.33 11.96
C VAL A 193 19.26 5.75 11.49
N GLN A 194 20.28 5.84 12.33
CA GLN A 194 21.60 5.26 12.02
C GLN A 194 21.53 3.76 11.78
N LEU A 195 20.78 3.07 12.64
CA LEU A 195 20.59 1.63 12.58
C LEU A 195 19.83 1.18 11.33
N PHE A 196 18.75 1.89 10.97
CA PHE A 196 18.04 1.65 9.73
C PHE A 196 18.98 1.80 8.52
N HIS A 197 19.75 2.89 8.45
CA HIS A 197 20.68 3.11 7.34
C HIS A 197 21.78 2.05 7.26
N SER A 198 22.36 1.66 8.39
CA SER A 198 23.35 0.57 8.44
C SER A 198 22.80 -0.74 7.86
N VAL A 199 21.56 -1.10 8.20
CA VAL A 199 20.92 -2.31 7.66
C VAL A 199 20.54 -2.13 6.19
N ALA A 200 19.97 -0.99 5.83
CA ALA A 200 19.55 -0.69 4.46
C ALA A 200 20.74 -0.73 3.49
N ASP A 201 21.89 -0.16 3.87
CA ASP A 201 23.09 -0.18 3.05
C ASP A 201 23.60 -1.61 2.87
N HIS A 202 23.60 -2.40 3.94
CA HIS A 202 23.92 -3.82 3.86
C HIS A 202 23.00 -4.60 2.91
N VAL A 203 21.69 -4.33 2.96
CA VAL A 203 20.71 -4.96 2.07
C VAL A 203 20.91 -4.53 0.62
N ARG A 204 21.08 -3.23 0.36
CA ARG A 204 21.29 -2.65 -0.99
C ARG A 204 22.54 -3.20 -1.67
N THR A 205 23.60 -3.51 -0.91
CA THR A 205 24.83 -4.12 -1.47
C THR A 205 24.64 -5.57 -1.90
N ARG A 206 23.63 -6.27 -1.37
CA ARG A 206 23.40 -7.71 -1.63
C ARG A 206 22.23 -8.00 -2.55
N PHE A 207 21.19 -7.17 -2.50
CA PHE A 207 19.93 -7.45 -3.17
C PHE A 207 19.57 -6.28 -4.08
N GLN A 208 19.56 -6.54 -5.38
CA GLN A 208 19.22 -5.56 -6.40
C GLN A 208 18.26 -6.17 -7.41
N THR A 209 16.96 -6.18 -7.10
CA THR A 209 15.95 -6.58 -8.07
C THR A 209 15.84 -5.55 -9.20
N LYS A 210 15.38 -6.03 -10.34
CA LYS A 210 15.02 -5.25 -11.52
C LYS A 210 13.54 -5.47 -11.86
N PRO A 211 12.94 -4.60 -12.70
CA PRO A 211 11.54 -4.76 -13.11
C PRO A 211 11.16 -6.16 -13.59
N ARG A 212 12.01 -6.82 -14.38
CA ARG A 212 11.74 -8.18 -14.87
C ARG A 212 11.70 -9.25 -13.79
N ASP A 213 12.37 -9.04 -12.65
CA ASP A 213 12.44 -10.05 -11.58
C ASP A 213 11.09 -10.23 -10.87
N TYR A 214 10.13 -9.33 -11.12
CA TYR A 214 8.75 -9.44 -10.64
C TYR A 214 7.84 -10.20 -11.60
N LEU A 215 8.34 -10.57 -12.79
CA LEU A 215 7.61 -11.36 -13.78
C LEU A 215 7.73 -12.86 -13.48
N ILE A 216 7.06 -13.31 -12.43
CA ILE A 216 7.15 -14.70 -11.94
C ILE A 216 6.01 -15.60 -12.44
N ALA A 217 5.00 -15.03 -13.10
CA ALA A 217 3.84 -15.79 -13.55
C ALA A 217 4.25 -16.76 -14.66
N GLY A 218 3.91 -18.03 -14.51
CA GLY A 218 4.04 -19.02 -15.58
C GLY A 218 2.96 -18.86 -16.65
N ASP A 219 3.13 -19.51 -17.79
CA ASP A 219 2.24 -19.41 -18.96
C ASP A 219 0.77 -19.60 -18.61
N LEU A 220 0.44 -20.59 -17.77
CA LEU A 220 -0.95 -20.85 -17.37
C LEU A 220 -1.58 -19.68 -16.61
N GLU A 221 -0.83 -19.04 -15.71
CA GLU A 221 -1.32 -17.87 -14.96
C GLU A 221 -1.51 -16.67 -15.89
N VAL A 222 -0.57 -16.46 -16.82
CA VAL A 222 -0.69 -15.43 -17.86
C VAL A 222 -1.94 -15.66 -18.71
N GLN A 223 -2.22 -16.91 -19.10
CA GLN A 223 -3.41 -17.28 -19.85
C GLN A 223 -4.72 -17.06 -19.06
N PHE A 224 -4.74 -17.32 -17.75
CA PHE A 224 -5.91 -17.02 -16.92
C PHE A 224 -6.17 -15.51 -16.81
N GLU A 225 -5.13 -14.70 -16.62
CA GLU A 225 -5.26 -13.24 -16.60
C GLU A 225 -5.74 -12.70 -17.97
N ALA A 226 -5.22 -13.26 -19.06
CA ALA A 226 -5.65 -12.93 -20.42
C ALA A 226 -7.12 -13.31 -20.67
N PHE A 227 -7.56 -14.50 -20.23
CA PHE A 227 -8.95 -14.93 -20.31
C PHE A 227 -9.88 -14.03 -19.50
N ALA A 228 -9.51 -13.68 -18.27
CA ALA A 228 -10.26 -12.76 -17.43
C ALA A 228 -10.41 -11.40 -18.11
N THR A 229 -9.31 -10.86 -18.66
CA THR A 229 -9.32 -9.58 -19.40
C THR A 229 -10.22 -9.63 -20.62
N ALA A 230 -10.14 -10.70 -21.44
CA ALA A 230 -10.98 -10.88 -22.62
C ALA A 230 -12.48 -11.01 -22.27
N SER A 231 -12.80 -11.47 -21.06
CA SER A 231 -14.17 -11.67 -20.58
C SER A 231 -14.83 -10.37 -20.10
N LEU A 232 -14.04 -9.34 -19.76
CA LEU A 232 -14.55 -8.07 -19.25
C LEU A 232 -15.45 -7.36 -20.27
N PRO A 233 -16.62 -6.80 -19.85
CA PRO A 233 -17.51 -6.07 -20.75
C PRO A 233 -16.84 -4.92 -21.49
N ALA A 234 -15.91 -4.21 -20.84
CA ALA A 234 -15.15 -3.11 -21.44
C ALA A 234 -14.28 -3.57 -22.62
N CYS A 235 -13.77 -4.80 -22.61
CA CYS A 235 -13.04 -5.39 -23.74
C CYS A 235 -13.97 -5.79 -24.90
N LYS A 236 -15.24 -6.08 -24.63
CA LYS A 236 -16.22 -6.44 -25.67
C LYS A 236 -16.54 -5.28 -26.61
N CYS A 237 -16.41 -4.04 -26.14
CA CYS A 237 -16.69 -2.83 -26.91
C CYS A 237 -15.59 -2.46 -27.91
N ALA A 238 -14.34 -2.87 -27.68
CA ALA A 238 -13.22 -2.42 -28.50
C ALA A 238 -12.95 -3.32 -29.72
N ALA A 239 -13.13 -4.65 -29.65
CA ALA A 239 -12.75 -5.48 -30.79
C ALA A 239 -13.37 -6.90 -30.89
N ARG A 240 -14.26 -7.34 -29.96
CA ARG A 240 -14.79 -8.72 -29.93
C ARG A 240 -13.72 -9.80 -30.19
N VAL A 241 -12.46 -9.56 -29.79
CA VAL A 241 -11.37 -10.49 -30.13
C VAL A 241 -11.53 -11.73 -29.27
N PRO A 242 -11.69 -12.92 -29.87
CA PRO A 242 -11.78 -14.14 -29.09
C PRO A 242 -10.46 -14.37 -28.36
N PHE A 243 -10.55 -14.84 -27.12
CA PHE A 243 -9.40 -15.31 -26.36
C PHE A 243 -8.70 -16.45 -27.12
N ARG A 244 -7.35 -16.43 -27.15
CA ARG A 244 -6.52 -17.40 -27.86
C ARG A 244 -5.57 -18.07 -26.86
N SER A 245 -5.92 -19.26 -26.40
CA SER A 245 -5.20 -19.98 -25.34
C SER A 245 -3.76 -20.39 -25.70
N ASN A 246 -3.42 -20.36 -27.00
CA ASN A 246 -2.10 -20.73 -27.53
C ASN A 246 -1.22 -19.52 -27.85
N VAL A 247 -1.64 -18.30 -27.51
CA VAL A 247 -0.90 -17.06 -27.80
C VAL A 247 -0.49 -16.40 -26.49
N LEU A 248 0.83 -16.32 -26.23
CA LEU A 248 1.39 -15.62 -25.06
C LEU A 248 1.56 -14.11 -25.30
N ASP A 249 1.65 -13.69 -26.57
CA ASP A 249 1.64 -12.29 -26.95
C ASP A 249 0.25 -11.71 -26.68
N LEU A 250 0.11 -10.93 -25.61
CA LEU A 250 -1.18 -10.36 -25.20
C LEU A 250 -1.48 -9.04 -25.90
N SER A 251 -0.68 -8.62 -26.90
CA SER A 251 -0.89 -7.34 -27.59
C SER A 251 -2.26 -7.26 -28.28
N TYR A 252 -2.82 -8.41 -28.68
CA TYR A 252 -4.13 -8.49 -29.33
C TYR A 252 -5.31 -8.22 -28.36
N LEU A 253 -5.06 -8.22 -27.06
CA LEU A 253 -6.03 -7.89 -26.00
C LEU A 253 -5.91 -6.45 -25.50
N LEU A 254 -5.02 -5.65 -26.09
CA LEU A 254 -4.95 -4.22 -25.82
C LEU A 254 -6.15 -3.52 -26.48
N THR A 255 -6.75 -2.58 -25.78
CA THR A 255 -7.70 -1.64 -26.39
C THR A 255 -6.97 -0.75 -27.39
N ASP A 256 -7.70 -0.15 -28.34
CA ASP A 256 -7.10 0.77 -29.33
C ASP A 256 -6.32 1.92 -28.66
N ARG A 257 -6.83 2.43 -27.53
CA ARG A 257 -6.15 3.46 -26.75
C ARG A 257 -4.82 2.93 -26.20
N GLU A 258 -4.82 1.77 -25.57
CA GLU A 258 -3.63 1.14 -25.01
C GLU A 258 -2.60 0.81 -26.10
N ALA A 259 -3.04 0.28 -27.25
CA ALA A 259 -2.17 -0.01 -28.38
C ALA A 259 -1.49 1.25 -28.95
N ARG A 260 -2.24 2.35 -29.10
CA ARG A 260 -1.66 3.66 -29.48
C ARG A 260 -0.67 4.16 -28.43
N ALA A 261 -0.98 4.01 -27.14
CA ALA A 261 -0.07 4.41 -26.07
C ALA A 261 1.24 3.59 -26.13
N VAL A 262 1.18 2.28 -26.37
CA VAL A 262 2.38 1.43 -26.56
C VAL A 262 3.21 1.91 -27.75
N GLN A 263 2.59 2.23 -28.90
CA GLN A 263 3.30 2.73 -30.07
C GLN A 263 4.03 4.05 -29.79
N GLN A 264 3.34 5.02 -29.18
CA GLN A 264 3.93 6.31 -28.80
C GLN A 264 5.10 6.13 -27.82
N LEU A 265 4.91 5.29 -26.79
CA LEU A 265 5.97 5.00 -25.82
C LEU A 265 7.16 4.28 -26.47
N ASN A 266 6.92 3.34 -27.38
CA ASN A 266 7.98 2.67 -28.13
C ASN A 266 8.81 3.66 -28.97
N GLN A 267 8.15 4.60 -29.65
CA GLN A 267 8.83 5.66 -30.40
C GLN A 267 9.63 6.57 -29.47
N LEU A 268 9.04 7.04 -28.37
CA LEU A 268 9.71 7.88 -27.38
C LEU A 268 10.93 7.18 -26.77
N TYR A 269 10.82 5.89 -26.45
CA TYR A 269 11.93 5.09 -25.93
C TYR A 269 13.07 4.96 -26.95
N SER A 270 12.72 4.64 -28.21
CA SER A 270 13.70 4.46 -29.29
C SER A 270 14.42 5.77 -29.60
N MET A 271 13.70 6.89 -29.67
CA MET A 271 14.30 8.22 -29.87
C MET A 271 15.23 8.60 -28.72
N ARG A 272 14.88 8.24 -27.48
CA ARG A 272 15.66 8.61 -26.29
C ARG A 272 16.92 7.75 -26.11
N THR A 273 16.85 6.47 -26.42
CA THR A 273 17.90 5.49 -26.06
C THR A 273 18.65 4.94 -27.26
N GLY A 274 18.12 5.09 -28.48
CA GLY A 274 18.62 4.44 -29.69
C GLY A 274 18.37 2.92 -29.74
N GLN A 275 17.71 2.33 -28.74
CA GLN A 275 17.48 0.89 -28.63
C GLN A 275 16.03 0.53 -28.96
N ARG A 276 15.81 -0.72 -29.38
CA ARG A 276 14.46 -1.26 -29.56
C ARG A 276 13.83 -1.58 -28.20
N PRO A 277 12.57 -1.20 -27.94
CA PRO A 277 11.88 -1.50 -26.68
C PRO A 277 11.93 -2.97 -26.29
N GLU A 278 11.81 -3.87 -27.27
CA GLU A 278 11.79 -5.32 -27.07
C GLU A 278 13.15 -5.88 -26.62
N SER A 279 14.25 -5.16 -26.87
CA SER A 279 15.58 -5.58 -26.40
C SER A 279 15.84 -5.28 -24.93
N ASN A 280 14.96 -4.53 -24.27
CA ASN A 280 15.10 -4.20 -22.86
C ASN A 280 14.06 -4.95 -22.00
N PRO A 281 14.45 -6.05 -21.32
CA PRO A 281 13.53 -6.82 -20.49
C PRO A 281 13.06 -6.07 -19.23
N ASP A 282 13.79 -5.02 -18.82
CA ASP A 282 13.45 -4.20 -17.66
C ASP A 282 12.54 -3.00 -18.02
N LEU A 283 12.16 -2.86 -19.29
CA LEU A 283 11.27 -1.82 -19.76
C LEU A 283 9.81 -2.14 -19.42
N CYS A 284 9.17 -1.26 -18.67
CA CYS A 284 7.80 -1.37 -18.22
C CYS A 284 7.08 -0.05 -18.43
N TYR A 285 5.89 -0.10 -19.00
CA TYR A 285 5.00 1.04 -19.23
C TYR A 285 3.77 0.95 -18.36
N PHE A 286 3.30 2.07 -17.82
CA PHE A 286 1.96 2.15 -17.25
C PHE A 286 0.97 2.67 -18.30
N LEU A 287 0.07 1.81 -18.77
CA LEU A 287 -0.88 2.13 -19.87
C LEU A 287 -2.16 2.83 -19.39
N GLY A 288 -2.29 3.13 -18.09
CA GLY A 288 -3.45 3.86 -17.57
C GLY A 288 -3.43 5.36 -17.87
N ASP A 289 -2.26 5.91 -18.20
CA ASP A 289 -2.06 7.33 -18.49
C ASP A 289 -2.10 7.61 -20.00
N ASP A 290 -2.11 8.89 -20.35
CA ASP A 290 -1.94 9.34 -21.74
C ASP A 290 -0.49 9.81 -21.92
N PRO A 291 0.32 9.15 -22.79
CA PRO A 291 1.71 9.50 -23.01
C PRO A 291 1.95 10.93 -23.51
N SER A 292 0.94 11.59 -24.07
CA SER A 292 1.03 12.99 -24.50
C SER A 292 1.12 13.98 -23.33
N PHE A 293 0.58 13.63 -22.16
CA PHE A 293 0.58 14.47 -20.97
C PHE A 293 1.55 13.98 -19.90
N THR A 294 1.67 12.66 -19.71
CA THR A 294 2.50 12.11 -18.64
C THR A 294 3.07 10.75 -19.03
N VAL A 295 4.37 10.59 -18.85
CA VAL A 295 5.08 9.36 -19.15
C VAL A 295 5.48 8.66 -17.85
N ASN A 296 4.74 7.61 -17.48
CA ASN A 296 5.05 6.76 -16.33
C ASN A 296 5.57 5.40 -16.79
N TRP A 297 6.89 5.26 -16.81
CA TRP A 297 7.61 4.09 -17.30
C TRP A 297 8.93 3.86 -16.56
N SER A 298 9.53 2.68 -16.73
CA SER A 298 10.82 2.34 -16.13
C SER A 298 12.02 2.89 -16.91
N ALA A 299 11.84 3.45 -18.11
CA ALA A 299 12.96 3.90 -18.96
C ALA A 299 13.87 4.96 -18.29
N VAL A 300 13.33 5.74 -17.34
CA VAL A 300 14.08 6.77 -16.61
C VAL A 300 14.56 6.27 -15.25
N SER A 301 13.72 5.53 -14.54
CA SER A 301 13.96 5.15 -13.15
C SER A 301 14.62 3.77 -13.00
N ASN A 302 14.61 2.96 -14.05
CA ASN A 302 14.84 1.52 -14.02
C ASN A 302 13.98 0.80 -12.95
N ARG A 303 12.77 1.33 -12.68
CA ARG A 303 11.85 0.84 -11.66
C ARG A 303 10.45 0.69 -12.24
N VAL A 304 9.73 -0.35 -11.84
CA VAL A 304 8.30 -0.51 -12.13
C VAL A 304 7.55 0.73 -11.61
N PRO A 305 6.71 1.36 -12.45
CA PRO A 305 5.86 2.47 -12.02
C PRO A 305 5.00 2.13 -10.80
N VAL A 306 4.74 3.12 -9.94
CA VAL A 306 3.89 2.95 -8.76
C VAL A 306 2.49 2.55 -9.20
N LEU A 307 1.94 1.48 -8.61
CA LEU A 307 0.54 1.11 -8.82
C LEU A 307 -0.39 2.22 -8.33
N ARG A 308 -1.39 2.51 -9.17
CA ARG A 308 -2.41 3.51 -8.91
C ARG A 308 -3.75 2.81 -8.70
N ARG A 309 -4.75 3.58 -8.27
CA ARG A 309 -6.12 3.07 -8.09
C ARG A 309 -6.80 2.71 -9.41
N ASN A 310 -6.39 3.31 -10.53
CA ASN A 310 -6.93 2.93 -11.83
C ASN A 310 -6.39 1.56 -12.25
N ALA A 311 -7.24 0.77 -12.92
CA ALA A 311 -6.94 -0.58 -13.41
C ALA A 311 -5.97 -0.61 -14.61
N GLY A 312 -5.05 0.36 -14.71
CA GLY A 312 -4.10 0.44 -15.81
C GLY A 312 -3.16 -0.76 -15.86
N LYS A 313 -2.85 -1.22 -17.08
CA LYS A 313 -1.92 -2.33 -17.31
C LYS A 313 -0.45 -1.86 -17.15
N LEU A 314 0.37 -2.68 -16.50
CA LEU A 314 1.83 -2.52 -16.46
C LEU A 314 2.43 -3.40 -17.55
N TRP A 315 2.70 -2.82 -18.72
CA TRP A 315 3.07 -3.52 -19.94
C TRP A 315 4.59 -3.66 -20.09
N PHE A 316 5.05 -4.86 -20.46
CA PHE A 316 6.45 -5.18 -20.72
C PHE A 316 6.64 -5.49 -22.21
N PRO A 317 7.29 -4.61 -22.99
CA PRO A 317 7.44 -4.79 -24.44
C PRO A 317 8.23 -6.05 -24.83
N ALA A 318 9.27 -6.40 -24.06
CA ALA A 318 10.08 -7.59 -24.33
C ALA A 318 9.25 -8.89 -24.22
N GLU A 319 8.38 -8.98 -23.22
CA GLU A 319 7.50 -10.14 -22.99
C GLU A 319 6.16 -10.05 -23.72
N ARG A 320 5.86 -8.91 -24.33
CA ARG A 320 4.58 -8.58 -24.97
C ARG A 320 3.35 -8.96 -24.15
N ARG A 321 3.42 -8.70 -22.84
CA ARG A 321 2.32 -8.90 -21.91
C ARG A 321 2.32 -7.84 -20.82
N TRP A 322 1.23 -7.78 -20.06
CA TRP A 322 1.21 -7.00 -18.82
C TRP A 322 1.44 -7.89 -17.60
N MET A 323 1.74 -7.25 -16.47
CA MET A 323 1.87 -7.96 -15.18
C MET A 323 0.54 -8.57 -14.74
N THR A 324 0.55 -9.83 -14.31
CA THR A 324 -0.61 -10.48 -13.70
C THR A 324 -0.97 -9.84 -12.37
N SER A 325 -2.17 -10.15 -11.87
CA SER A 325 -2.60 -9.69 -10.55
C SER A 325 -1.67 -10.16 -9.42
N ALA A 326 -1.10 -11.38 -9.50
CA ALA A 326 -0.16 -11.87 -8.50
C ALA A 326 1.19 -11.13 -8.56
N GLU A 327 1.71 -10.89 -9.76
CA GLU A 327 2.95 -10.11 -9.96
C GLU A 327 2.79 -8.68 -9.42
N LYS A 328 1.60 -8.06 -9.61
CA LYS A 328 1.26 -6.76 -9.02
C LYS A 328 1.27 -6.78 -7.48
N LEU A 329 0.85 -7.87 -6.84
CA LEU A 329 0.90 -8.00 -5.37
C LEU A 329 2.35 -8.05 -4.85
N LEU A 330 3.27 -8.67 -5.60
CA LEU A 330 4.68 -8.71 -5.24
C LEU A 330 5.33 -7.33 -5.21
N ILE A 331 5.04 -6.48 -6.19
CA ILE A 331 5.56 -5.10 -6.21
C ILE A 331 4.92 -4.23 -5.12
N LEU A 332 3.74 -4.60 -4.62
CA LEU A 332 3.17 -3.97 -3.42
C LEU A 332 3.86 -4.40 -2.13
N GLN A 333 4.86 -5.31 -2.20
CA GLN A 333 5.47 -5.94 -1.02
C GLN A 333 4.41 -6.59 -0.11
N ALA A 334 3.22 -6.84 -0.65
CA ALA A 334 2.23 -7.65 0.02
C ALA A 334 2.74 -9.07 -0.11
N ARG A 335 2.97 -9.74 1.03
CA ARG A 335 3.06 -11.19 0.99
C ARG A 335 1.77 -11.68 0.33
N PRO A 336 1.84 -12.53 -0.71
CA PRO A 336 0.72 -13.41 -1.01
C PRO A 336 0.60 -14.31 0.22
N ARG A 337 -0.15 -13.85 1.23
CA ARG A 337 -0.59 -14.75 2.31
C ARG A 337 -1.52 -15.71 1.59
N GLU A 338 -1.06 -16.94 1.39
CA GLU A 338 -1.93 -18.04 0.98
C GLU A 338 -2.72 -17.71 -0.29
N ALA A 339 -2.06 -17.14 -1.31
CA ALA A 339 -2.49 -17.43 -2.67
C ALA A 339 -2.16 -18.91 -2.87
N THR A 340 -3.08 -19.79 -2.50
CA THR A 340 -3.04 -21.18 -2.93
C THR A 340 -2.97 -21.16 -4.44
N CYS A 341 -1.76 -21.41 -4.98
CA CYS A 341 -1.65 -21.89 -6.34
C CYS A 341 -2.60 -23.07 -6.44
N VAL A 342 -3.44 -23.10 -7.48
CA VAL A 342 -4.24 -24.28 -7.84
C VAL A 342 -3.36 -25.54 -7.96
N CYS A 343 -2.05 -25.36 -8.12
CA CYS A 343 -1.03 -26.41 -8.19
C CYS A 343 -0.44 -26.91 -6.85
N GLY A 344 -0.75 -26.32 -5.69
CA GLY A 344 -0.24 -26.83 -4.39
C GLY A 344 1.27 -26.70 -4.14
N CYS A 345 2.05 -26.07 -5.02
CA CYS A 345 3.49 -25.86 -4.81
C CYS A 345 3.75 -24.71 -3.82
N ARG A 346 4.36 -25.02 -2.67
CA ARG A 346 4.80 -24.04 -1.68
C ARG A 346 6.11 -23.39 -2.13
N VAL A 347 6.07 -22.14 -2.58
CA VAL A 347 7.28 -21.31 -2.68
C VAL A 347 7.50 -20.61 -1.34
N SER A 348 8.53 -21.03 -0.60
CA SER A 348 8.89 -20.45 0.70
C SER A 348 9.59 -19.10 0.53
N LEU A 349 8.82 -18.01 0.57
CA LEU A 349 9.32 -16.64 0.76
C LEU A 349 9.17 -16.24 2.24
N CYS A 350 9.77 -17.02 3.14
CA CYS A 350 9.69 -16.81 4.59
C CYS A 350 10.47 -15.59 5.11
N ALA A 351 11.38 -14.99 4.33
CA ALA A 351 12.35 -14.01 4.85
C ALA A 351 11.76 -12.62 5.26
N PHE A 352 10.65 -12.17 4.69
CA PHE A 352 10.24 -10.76 4.83
C PHE A 352 9.62 -10.34 6.18
N ARG A 353 8.78 -11.18 6.80
CA ARG A 353 8.35 -11.01 8.20
C ARG A 353 9.51 -11.25 9.13
N SER A 354 10.46 -12.11 8.79
CA SER A 354 11.67 -12.25 9.58
C SER A 354 12.43 -10.94 9.52
N VAL A 355 12.90 -10.39 8.41
CA VAL A 355 13.69 -9.13 8.48
C VAL A 355 12.94 -7.94 9.09
N PHE A 356 11.65 -7.72 8.82
CA PHE A 356 10.91 -6.62 9.48
C PHE A 356 10.57 -6.93 10.95
N ALA A 357 10.10 -8.14 11.30
CA ALA A 357 9.83 -8.52 12.68
C ALA A 357 11.09 -8.95 13.47
N TRP A 358 12.24 -9.11 12.81
CA TRP A 358 13.59 -9.37 13.34
C TRP A 358 14.33 -8.05 13.46
N LEU A 359 14.12 -7.08 12.57
CA LEU A 359 14.47 -5.68 12.86
C LEU A 359 13.66 -5.23 14.08
N PHE A 360 12.34 -5.31 14.09
CA PHE A 360 11.60 -4.89 15.29
C PHE A 360 11.77 -5.83 16.50
N GLY A 361 12.00 -7.12 16.30
CA GLY A 361 12.15 -8.12 17.37
C GLY A 361 13.56 -8.31 17.92
N CYS A 362 14.62 -8.06 17.15
CA CYS A 362 16.00 -8.05 17.65
C CYS A 362 16.48 -6.66 18.05
N LEU A 363 15.87 -5.58 17.54
CA LEU A 363 16.20 -4.22 17.99
C LEU A 363 15.62 -3.88 19.35
N LEU A 364 14.60 -4.61 19.80
CA LEU A 364 13.89 -4.33 21.03
C LEU A 364 13.61 -5.65 21.76
N HIS A 365 14.63 -6.19 22.43
CA HIS A 365 14.41 -7.12 23.53
C HIS A 365 13.79 -6.34 24.70
N PHE A 366 12.53 -5.95 24.57
CA PHE A 366 11.69 -5.71 25.73
C PHE A 366 11.07 -7.05 26.10
N GLY A 367 11.43 -7.57 27.27
CA GLY A 367 10.74 -8.71 27.84
C GLY A 367 9.31 -8.30 28.20
N PHE A 368 8.38 -8.39 27.25
CA PHE A 368 6.95 -8.28 27.54
C PHE A 368 6.15 -9.40 26.87
N PRO A 369 5.29 -10.10 27.61
CA PRO A 369 4.41 -11.12 27.06
C PRO A 369 3.04 -10.50 26.77
N ARG A 370 2.78 -9.98 25.56
CA ARG A 370 1.41 -9.80 24.99
C ARG A 370 1.43 -9.26 23.55
N GLY A 371 0.36 -9.58 22.82
CA GLY A 371 0.31 -9.62 21.35
C GLY A 371 0.14 -8.29 20.60
N PHE A 372 0.28 -8.38 19.27
CA PHE A 372 0.17 -7.28 18.31
C PHE A 372 -1.29 -7.02 17.90
N VAL A 373 -1.71 -5.76 17.87
CA VAL A 373 -2.99 -5.33 17.29
C VAL A 373 -2.70 -4.31 16.19
N TYR A 374 -3.24 -4.55 14.99
CA TYR A 374 -3.15 -3.63 13.86
C TYR A 374 -4.49 -2.93 13.70
N SER A 375 -4.57 -1.62 13.96
CA SER A 375 -5.76 -0.81 13.74
C SER A 375 -5.61 0.00 12.45
N ARG A 376 -6.54 -0.17 11.50
CA ARG A 376 -6.75 0.79 10.42
C ARG A 376 -7.74 1.84 10.96
N ILE A 377 -7.26 3.05 11.22
CA ILE A 377 -8.10 4.21 11.56
C ILE A 377 -8.59 4.85 10.26
#